data_AF-A0AA38THA7-F1
#
_entry.id   AF-A0AA38THA7-F1
#
_cell.length_a   1.000
_cell.length_b   1.000
_cell.length_c   1.000
_cell.angle_alpha   90.00
_cell.angle_beta   90.00
_cell.angle_gamma   90.00
#
_symmetry.space_group_name_H-M   'P 1'
#
loop_
_entity.id
_entity.type
_entity.pdbx_description
1 polymer ?
#
loop_
_entity_poly.entity_id
_entity_poly.type
_entity_poly.pdbx_seq_one_letter_code
_entity_poly.pdbx_strand_id
1 'polypeptide(L)'
;MVYGHCNRCGISHLPSQCLNQPNQSRTVPQANYATYSDIGSQSGSTWKPDTGANHHATPDLSSIVNSEAYFSNNSLLVGDGSSIPIFHIGSSKLYSPNKTFNLSNILNVPELKQNLLSVQKFCVDNDVLFEFHSSYFVVKDESTRTILLMGPSE
;
A
#
# COMPACT_ATOMS: atom_id res chain seq x y z
N MET A 1 23.00 -18.98 -5.43
CA MET A 1 22.70 -18.29 -4.16
C MET A 1 23.70 -18.79 -3.13
N VAL A 2 24.52 -17.92 -2.56
CA VAL A 2 25.49 -18.31 -1.53
C VAL A 2 24.82 -18.06 -0.18
N TYR A 3 24.45 -19.13 0.54
CA TYR A 3 23.95 -18.99 1.90
C TYR A 3 25.15 -18.76 2.83
N GLY A 4 25.34 -17.51 3.26
CA GLY A 4 26.27 -17.19 4.33
C GLY A 4 25.81 -17.83 5.64
N HIS A 5 26.74 -18.43 6.38
CA HIS A 5 26.45 -19.00 7.69
C HIS A 5 26.33 -17.87 8.70
N CYS A 6 25.25 -17.80 9.46
CA CYS A 6 25.12 -16.79 10.50
C CYS A 6 26.09 -17.11 11.64
N ASN A 7 27.13 -16.31 11.81
CA ASN A 7 28.13 -16.44 12.89
C ASN A 7 27.54 -16.31 14.31
N ARG A 8 26.24 -16.05 14.46
CA ARG A 8 25.57 -15.86 15.74
C ARG A 8 24.73 -17.03 16.21
N CYS A 9 24.07 -17.76 15.30
CA CYS A 9 23.29 -18.95 15.66
C CYS A 9 23.73 -20.21 14.92
N GLY A 10 24.73 -20.12 14.03
CA GLY A 10 25.30 -21.27 13.33
C GLY A 10 24.40 -21.87 12.24
N ILE A 11 23.29 -21.20 11.89
CA ILE A 11 22.32 -21.68 10.89
C ILE A 11 22.38 -20.77 9.65
N SER A 12 22.21 -21.35 8.48
CA SER A 12 22.17 -20.65 7.19
C SER A 12 20.82 -19.95 6.98
N HIS A 13 20.78 -18.62 7.18
CA HIS A 13 19.60 -17.78 6.96
C HIS A 13 20.03 -16.32 6.74
N LEU A 14 19.11 -15.47 6.29
CA LEU A 14 19.38 -14.04 6.14
C LEU A 14 19.59 -13.38 7.52
N PRO A 15 20.56 -12.45 7.67
CA PRO A 15 20.82 -11.75 8.94
C PRO A 15 19.59 -11.01 9.51
N SER A 16 18.67 -10.59 8.63
CA SER A 16 17.40 -9.94 8.99
C SER A 16 16.38 -10.89 9.63
N GLN A 17 16.57 -12.20 9.53
CA GLN A 17 15.69 -13.24 10.06
C GLN A 17 16.26 -13.91 11.33
N CYS A 18 17.35 -13.37 11.89
CA CYS A 18 17.94 -13.83 13.15
C CYS A 18 17.02 -13.52 14.34
N LEU A 19 16.34 -14.53 14.89
CA LEU A 19 15.50 -14.37 16.09
C LEU A 19 16.25 -13.92 17.36
N ASN A 20 17.58 -14.06 17.41
CA ASN A 20 18.42 -13.71 18.57
C ASN A 20 19.11 -12.33 18.47
N GLN A 21 18.44 -11.29 17.94
CA GLN A 21 18.97 -9.92 17.98
C GLN A 21 18.67 -9.24 19.35
N PRO A 22 19.68 -8.77 20.10
CA PRO A 22 19.49 -7.82 21.18
C PRO A 22 19.27 -6.45 20.56
N ASN A 23 18.13 -5.84 20.91
CA ASN A 23 17.79 -4.42 20.77
C ASN A 23 18.74 -3.60 19.87
N GLN A 24 18.65 -3.81 18.57
CA GLN A 24 18.87 -2.72 17.65
C GLN A 24 17.50 -2.14 17.37
N SER A 25 17.39 -0.82 17.53
CA SER A 25 16.21 -0.03 17.23
C SER A 25 15.56 -0.58 15.98
N ARG A 26 14.34 -1.14 16.14
CA ARG A 26 13.53 -1.56 14.99
C ARG A 26 13.43 -0.35 14.08
N THR A 27 14.20 -0.33 12.99
CA THR A 27 13.84 0.47 11.84
C THR A 27 12.52 -0.12 11.39
N VAL A 28 11.44 0.56 11.77
CA VAL A 28 10.11 0.25 11.29
C VAL A 28 10.23 0.30 9.76
N PRO A 29 9.83 -0.73 9.01
CA PRO A 29 9.78 -0.60 7.56
C PRO A 29 8.93 0.63 7.24
N GLN A 30 9.58 1.69 6.75
CA GLN A 30 8.87 2.87 6.29
C GLN A 30 8.19 2.50 4.97
N ALA A 31 6.93 2.90 4.86
CA ALA A 31 6.14 2.66 3.68
C ALA A 31 6.24 3.90 2.80
N ASN A 32 6.51 3.68 1.51
CA ASN A 32 6.36 4.71 0.49
C ASN A 32 4.95 5.29 0.59
N TYR A 33 4.81 6.61 0.42
CA TYR A 33 3.52 7.27 0.50
C TYR A 33 3.33 8.17 -0.73
N ALA A 34 2.13 8.11 -1.31
CA ALA A 34 1.71 9.09 -2.30
C ALA A 34 0.97 10.20 -1.55
N THR A 35 1.60 11.37 -1.38
CA THR A 35 0.92 12.55 -0.84
C THR A 35 0.20 13.29 -1.97
N TYR A 36 -1.03 13.72 -1.72
CA TYR A 36 -1.78 14.60 -2.62
C TYR A 36 -2.39 15.72 -1.78
N SER A 37 -2.20 16.95 -2.25
CA SER A 37 -2.79 18.15 -1.69
C SER A 37 -4.05 18.50 -2.49
N ASP A 38 -5.22 18.28 -1.90
CA ASP A 38 -6.43 18.97 -2.35
C ASP A 38 -6.30 20.45 -1.97
N ILE A 39 -6.57 21.35 -2.93
CA ILE A 39 -6.79 22.77 -2.63
C ILE A 39 -8.14 22.86 -1.90
N GLY A 40 -8.14 22.65 -0.59
CA GLY A 40 -9.32 22.87 0.27
C GLY A 40 -9.58 21.87 1.40
N SER A 41 -8.85 20.75 1.49
CA SER A 41 -9.05 19.76 2.55
C SER A 41 -7.81 19.68 3.44
N GLN A 42 -7.92 20.24 4.65
CA GLN A 42 -6.95 19.93 5.71
C GLN A 42 -7.09 18.44 6.05
N SER A 43 -5.96 17.71 6.08
CA SER A 43 -5.83 16.26 6.32
C SER A 43 -6.34 15.31 5.22
N GLY A 44 -5.69 15.31 4.05
CA GLY A 44 -5.85 14.24 3.05
C GLY A 44 -5.30 12.90 3.56
N SER A 45 -6.16 11.88 3.66
CA SER A 45 -5.76 10.53 4.04
C SER A 45 -4.80 9.95 3.00
N THR A 46 -3.55 9.71 3.42
CA THR A 46 -2.45 9.34 2.53
C THR A 46 -2.47 7.83 2.25
N TRP A 47 -2.67 7.46 0.98
CA TRP A 47 -2.66 6.10 0.46
C TRP A 47 -1.21 5.62 0.46
N LYS A 48 -0.96 4.48 1.10
CA LYS A 48 0.35 3.85 1.11
C LYS A 48 0.40 2.71 0.08
N PRO A 49 1.19 2.85 -1.00
CA PRO A 49 1.50 1.75 -1.90
C PRO A 49 1.95 0.50 -1.14
N ASP A 50 1.23 -0.60 -1.35
CA ASP A 50 1.51 -1.91 -0.79
C ASP A 50 1.53 -2.95 -1.92
N THR A 51 2.69 -3.56 -2.13
CA THR A 51 2.89 -4.61 -3.14
C THR A 51 2.41 -5.98 -2.65
N GLY A 52 2.20 -6.16 -1.35
CA GLY A 52 1.64 -7.38 -0.74
C GLY A 52 0.12 -7.35 -0.59
N ALA A 53 -0.51 -6.19 -0.77
CA ALA A 53 -1.97 -6.08 -0.69
C ALA A 53 -2.65 -6.49 -2.00
N ASN A 54 -3.71 -7.29 -1.89
CA ASN A 54 -4.56 -7.68 -3.02
C ASN A 54 -5.72 -6.70 -3.28
N HIS A 55 -6.07 -5.89 -2.27
CA HIS A 55 -7.19 -4.95 -2.33
C HIS A 55 -6.76 -3.58 -1.82
N HIS A 56 -7.42 -2.54 -2.33
CA HIS A 56 -7.37 -1.24 -1.68
C HIS A 56 -8.17 -1.31 -0.37
N ALA A 57 -7.68 -0.71 0.71
CA ALA A 57 -8.41 -0.69 1.97
C ALA A 57 -8.25 0.65 2.70
N THR A 58 -9.31 1.09 3.38
CA THR A 58 -9.33 2.36 4.11
C THR A 58 -10.12 2.20 5.41
N PRO A 59 -9.68 2.80 6.53
CA PRO A 59 -10.51 2.90 7.72
C PRO A 59 -11.65 3.92 7.57
N ASP A 60 -11.49 4.88 6.66
CA ASP A 60 -12.39 6.01 6.51
C ASP A 60 -13.46 5.75 5.44
N LEU A 61 -14.70 5.52 5.86
CA LEU A 61 -15.84 5.32 4.97
C LEU A 61 -16.13 6.56 4.11
N SER A 62 -15.84 7.77 4.60
CA SER A 62 -16.11 9.01 3.88
C SER A 62 -15.23 9.19 2.64
N SER A 63 -14.10 8.48 2.59
CA SER A 63 -13.20 8.43 1.43
C SER A 63 -13.73 7.56 0.26
N ILE A 64 -14.83 6.83 0.48
CA ILE A 64 -15.44 5.91 -0.49
C ILE A 64 -16.71 6.53 -1.08
N VAL A 65 -16.80 6.52 -2.40
CA VAL A 65 -17.97 6.89 -3.20
C VAL A 65 -18.73 5.63 -3.62
N ASN A 66 -20.05 5.71 -3.65
CA ASN A 66 -20.95 4.58 -3.93
C ASN A 66 -20.69 3.40 -2.99
N SER A 67 -20.56 3.68 -1.69
CA SER A 67 -20.32 2.65 -0.68
C SER A 67 -21.58 1.81 -0.48
N GLU A 68 -21.42 0.50 -0.47
CA GLU A 68 -22.46 -0.47 -0.12
C GLU A 68 -21.96 -1.36 1.02
N ALA A 69 -22.90 -1.88 1.82
CA ALA A 69 -22.57 -2.81 2.89
C ALA A 69 -21.94 -4.09 2.31
N TYR A 70 -20.89 -4.56 2.97
CA TYR A 70 -20.19 -5.77 2.57
C TYR A 70 -20.83 -6.98 3.23
N PHE A 71 -21.59 -7.77 2.47
CA PHE A 71 -22.34 -8.91 2.99
C PHE A 71 -21.60 -10.25 2.93
N SER A 72 -20.37 -10.27 2.40
CA SER A 72 -19.59 -11.51 2.34
C SER A 72 -18.94 -11.80 3.69
N ASN A 73 -18.79 -13.10 4.02
CA ASN A 73 -18.09 -13.57 5.22
C ASN A 73 -16.56 -13.46 5.10
N ASN A 74 -16.06 -12.78 4.08
CA ASN A 74 -14.63 -12.57 3.90
C ASN A 74 -14.13 -11.50 4.85
N SER A 75 -12.88 -11.65 5.24
CA SER A 75 -12.14 -10.70 6.06
C SER A 75 -10.85 -10.29 5.37
N LEU A 76 -10.31 -9.15 5.79
CA LEU A 76 -8.99 -8.73 5.38
C LEU A 76 -7.94 -9.47 6.22
N LEU A 77 -7.15 -10.33 5.57
CA LEU A 77 -5.99 -10.95 6.21
C LEU A 77 -4.81 -9.98 6.19
N VAL A 78 -4.23 -9.71 7.36
CA VAL A 78 -3.06 -8.84 7.52
C VAL A 78 -1.80 -9.68 7.74
N GLY A 79 -0.62 -9.11 7.50
CA GLY A 79 0.67 -9.84 7.52
C GLY A 79 1.05 -10.49 8.86
N ASP A 80 0.33 -10.20 9.94
CA ASP A 80 0.46 -10.87 11.25
C ASP A 80 -0.43 -12.13 11.38
N GLY A 81 -1.20 -12.47 10.33
CA GLY A 81 -2.16 -13.57 10.33
C GLY A 81 -3.52 -13.20 10.92
N SER A 82 -3.71 -11.97 11.40
CA SER A 82 -4.98 -11.49 11.92
C SER A 82 -5.97 -11.28 10.78
N SER A 83 -7.24 -11.60 11.06
CA SER A 83 -8.36 -11.44 10.15
C SER A 83 -9.25 -10.30 10.65
N ILE A 84 -9.34 -9.23 9.86
CA ILE A 84 -10.07 -8.02 10.23
C ILE A 84 -11.40 -7.95 9.45
N PRO A 85 -12.54 -7.67 10.11
CA PRO A 85 -13.84 -7.57 9.45
C PRO A 85 -13.88 -6.43 8.42
N ILE A 86 -14.55 -6.70 7.29
CA ILE A 86 -14.84 -5.72 6.24
C ILE A 86 -16.30 -5.29 6.41
N PHE A 87 -16.53 -3.97 6.43
CA PHE A 87 -17.89 -3.43 6.67
C PHE A 87 -18.57 -2.95 5.39
N HIS A 88 -17.81 -2.32 4.50
CA HIS A 88 -18.33 -1.76 3.26
C HIS A 88 -17.35 -2.00 2.11
N ILE A 89 -17.87 -1.89 0.90
CA ILE A 89 -17.09 -1.86 -0.33
C ILE A 89 -17.57 -0.69 -1.19
N GLY A 90 -16.66 -0.09 -1.94
CA GLY A 90 -17.05 0.91 -2.94
C GLY A 90 -15.87 1.32 -3.81
N SER A 91 -15.91 2.56 -4.28
CA SER A 91 -14.90 3.08 -5.22
C SER A 91 -14.49 4.48 -4.86
N SER A 92 -13.32 4.92 -5.30
CA SER A 92 -12.90 6.31 -5.18
C SER A 92 -12.03 6.71 -6.36
N LYS A 93 -11.67 7.98 -6.42
CA LYS A 93 -10.80 8.52 -7.48
C LYS A 93 -9.65 9.28 -6.85
N LEU A 94 -8.47 9.14 -7.43
CA LEU A 94 -7.31 9.99 -7.14
C LEU A 94 -7.07 10.90 -8.32
N TYR A 95 -6.83 12.18 -8.03
CA TYR A 95 -6.61 13.18 -9.05
C TYR A 95 -5.13 13.52 -9.12
N SER A 96 -4.56 13.48 -10.33
CA SER A 96 -3.29 14.11 -10.64
C SER A 96 -3.51 15.15 -11.74
N PRO A 97 -2.61 16.14 -11.91
CA PRO A 97 -2.74 17.14 -12.96
C PRO A 97 -2.92 16.56 -14.37
N ASN A 98 -2.39 15.35 -14.62
CA ASN A 98 -2.33 14.75 -15.95
C ASN A 98 -3.25 13.53 -16.13
N LYS A 99 -3.79 12.95 -15.05
CA LYS A 99 -4.67 11.76 -15.10
C LYS A 99 -5.54 11.65 -13.85
N THR A 100 -6.78 11.22 -14.04
CA THR A 100 -7.62 10.74 -12.93
C THR A 100 -7.45 9.23 -12.82
N PHE A 101 -7.06 8.76 -11.63
CA PHE A 101 -6.93 7.35 -11.31
C PHE A 101 -8.19 6.84 -10.62
N ASN A 102 -8.63 5.65 -10.99
CA ASN A 102 -9.74 4.96 -10.37
C ASN A 102 -9.21 3.98 -9.32
N LEU A 103 -9.87 3.95 -8.17
CA LEU A 103 -9.70 2.95 -7.13
C LEU A 103 -11.01 2.17 -7.04
N SER A 104 -11.07 1.00 -7.68
CA SER A 104 -12.28 0.16 -7.60
C SER A 104 -12.20 -0.81 -6.43
N ASN A 105 -13.36 -1.22 -5.91
CA ASN A 105 -13.46 -2.27 -4.88
C ASN A 105 -12.60 -1.99 -3.63
N ILE A 106 -12.66 -0.76 -3.13
CA ILE A 106 -12.03 -0.35 -1.88
C ILE A 106 -12.79 -1.00 -0.73
N LEU A 107 -12.07 -1.69 0.15
CA LEU A 107 -12.61 -2.29 1.37
C LEU A 107 -12.58 -1.27 2.52
N ASN A 108 -13.73 -1.04 3.15
CA ASN A 108 -13.79 -0.28 4.39
C ASN A 108 -13.50 -1.22 5.57
N VAL A 109 -12.40 -0.94 6.27
CA VAL A 109 -11.89 -1.73 7.39
C VAL A 109 -11.51 -0.75 8.51
N PRO A 110 -12.45 -0.38 9.41
CA PRO A 110 -12.26 0.67 10.41
C PRO A 110 -11.07 0.45 11.36
N GLU A 111 -10.64 -0.80 11.55
CA GLU A 111 -9.50 -1.15 12.41
C GLU A 111 -8.13 -0.90 11.76
N LEU A 112 -8.09 -0.54 10.46
CA LEU A 112 -6.84 -0.15 9.80
C LEU A 112 -6.29 1.18 10.35
N LYS A 113 -4.98 1.26 10.45
CA LYS A 113 -4.29 2.49 10.90
C LYS A 113 -4.11 3.54 9.80
N GLN A 114 -4.25 3.15 8.55
CA GLN A 114 -3.92 3.95 7.37
C GLN A 114 -4.57 3.35 6.12
N ASN A 115 -4.66 4.16 5.07
CA ASN A 115 -5.11 3.70 3.76
C ASN A 115 -4.03 2.85 3.09
N LEU A 116 -4.43 1.72 2.52
CA LEU A 116 -3.56 0.78 1.80
C LEU A 116 -3.92 0.74 0.33
N LEU A 117 -2.95 1.07 -0.52
CA LEU A 117 -3.11 1.03 -1.96
C LEU A 117 -2.47 -0.24 -2.50
N SER A 118 -3.27 -1.24 -2.87
CA SER A 118 -2.75 -2.38 -3.64
C SER A 118 -2.11 -1.89 -4.93
N VAL A 119 -0.78 -2.05 -5.05
CA VAL A 119 -0.02 -1.61 -6.22
C VAL A 119 -0.44 -2.36 -7.46
N GLN A 120 -0.54 -3.69 -7.35
CA GLN A 120 -0.93 -4.54 -8.48
C GLN A 120 -2.33 -4.18 -8.98
N LYS A 121 -3.28 -4.01 -8.07
CA LYS A 121 -4.65 -3.64 -8.45
C LYS A 121 -4.71 -2.23 -9.03
N PHE A 122 -3.96 -1.29 -8.48
CA PHE A 122 -3.88 0.07 -9.02
C PHE A 122 -3.37 0.08 -10.46
N CYS A 123 -2.32 -0.69 -10.75
CA CYS A 123 -1.76 -0.85 -12.08
C CYS A 123 -2.82 -1.36 -13.07
N VAL A 124 -3.53 -2.42 -12.70
CA VAL A 124 -4.59 -3.03 -13.52
C VAL A 124 -5.76 -2.07 -13.74
N ASP A 125 -6.21 -1.38 -12.70
CA ASP A 125 -7.37 -0.48 -12.77
C ASP A 125 -7.11 0.79 -13.61
N ASN A 126 -5.85 1.11 -13.92
CA ASN A 126 -5.46 2.41 -14.50
C ASN A 126 -4.52 2.35 -15.71
N ASP A 127 -4.13 1.16 -16.17
CA ASP A 127 -3.14 0.98 -17.24
C ASP A 127 -1.82 1.72 -16.95
N VAL A 128 -1.27 1.48 -15.77
CA VAL A 128 -0.04 2.12 -15.28
C VAL A 128 0.93 1.11 -14.70
N LEU A 129 2.19 1.51 -14.61
CA LEU A 129 3.23 0.78 -13.91
C LEU A 129 3.88 1.62 -12.82
N PHE A 130 4.36 0.96 -11.78
CA PHE A 130 5.23 1.55 -10.78
C PHE A 130 6.70 1.24 -11.09
N GLU A 131 7.54 2.26 -10.97
CA GLU A 131 9.00 2.13 -11.04
C GLU A 131 9.58 2.70 -9.74
N PHE A 132 10.33 1.85 -9.02
CA PHE A 132 10.91 2.18 -7.73
C PHE A 132 12.41 2.45 -7.89
N HIS A 133 12.86 3.58 -7.33
CA HIS A 133 14.25 3.98 -7.24
C HIS A 133 14.68 4.05 -5.77
N SER A 134 15.97 4.27 -5.53
CA SER A 134 16.55 4.27 -4.18
C SER A 134 15.98 5.33 -3.23
N SER A 135 15.38 6.41 -3.75
CA SER A 135 14.87 7.53 -2.93
C SER A 135 13.53 8.09 -3.41
N TYR A 136 12.95 7.50 -4.45
CA TYR A 136 11.68 7.95 -5.03
C TYR A 136 11.04 6.81 -5.81
N PHE A 137 9.76 6.96 -6.11
CA PHE A 137 9.06 6.12 -7.07
C PHE A 137 8.33 6.99 -8.08
N VAL A 138 8.04 6.41 -9.24
CA VAL A 138 7.22 7.03 -10.27
C VAL A 138 6.13 6.09 -10.72
N VAL A 139 4.97 6.66 -11.03
CA VAL A 139 3.88 5.98 -11.71
C VAL A 139 3.88 6.47 -13.15
N LYS A 140 4.00 5.55 -14.09
CA LYS A 140 4.04 5.84 -15.52
C LYS A 140 2.82 5.24 -16.20
N ASP A 141 2.35 5.91 -17.24
CA ASP A 141 1.42 5.31 -18.19
C ASP A 141 2.09 4.09 -18.84
N GLU A 142 1.38 2.96 -18.88
CA GLU A 142 1.97 1.69 -19.32
C GLU A 142 2.36 1.70 -20.80
N SER A 143 1.55 2.38 -21.63
CA SER A 143 1.72 2.44 -23.08
C SER A 143 2.75 3.47 -23.52
N THR A 144 2.63 4.71 -23.02
CA THR A 144 3.45 5.85 -23.45
C THR A 144 4.71 6.02 -22.60
N ARG A 145 4.77 5.38 -21.44
CA ARG A 145 5.84 5.54 -20.42
C ARG A 145 5.97 6.96 -19.88
N THR A 146 4.98 7.81 -20.11
CA THR A 146 4.91 9.17 -19.57
C THR A 146 4.75 9.11 -18.05
N ILE A 147 5.50 9.95 -17.32
CA ILE A 147 5.38 10.06 -15.86
C ILE A 147 4.06 10.78 -15.53
N LEU A 148 3.21 10.11 -14.77
CA LEU A 148 1.91 10.62 -14.34
C LEU A 148 1.95 11.11 -12.88
N LEU A 149 2.75 10.44 -12.05
CA LEU A 149 2.94 10.78 -10.64
C LEU A 149 4.38 10.43 -10.22
N MET A 150 4.92 11.22 -9.30
CA MET A 150 6.19 10.97 -8.62
C MET A 150 6.00 11.17 -7.12
N GLY A 151 6.60 10.30 -6.32
CA GLY A 151 6.57 10.39 -4.87
C GLY A 151 7.92 10.02 -4.26
N PRO A 152 8.22 10.49 -3.04
CA PRO A 152 9.42 10.08 -2.31
C PRO A 152 9.34 8.61 -1.89
N SER A 153 10.51 7.98 -1.76
CA SER A 153 10.67 6.66 -1.14
C SER A 153 11.56 6.86 0.08
N GLU A 154 11.00 6.66 1.27
CA GLU A 154 11.71 6.75 2.56
C GLU A 154 11.80 5.39 3.22
#